data_AF-A0AAJ1JE58-F1
#
_entry.id   AF-A0AAJ1JE58-F1
#
_cell.length_a   1.000
_cell.length_b   1.000
_cell.length_c   1.000
_cell.angle_alpha   90.00
_cell.angle_beta   90.00
_cell.angle_gamma   90.00
#
_symmetry.space_group_name_H-M   'P 1'
#
loop_
_entity.id
_entity.type
_entity.pdbx_description
1 polymer ?
#
loop_
_entity_poly.entity_id
_entity_poly.type
_entity_poly.pdbx_seq_one_letter_code
_entity_poly.pdbx_strand_id
1 'polypeptide(L)'
;MKLVSAISIIGTLIGGVVLSLLFVRIYPSDDLLNRLYGAVFLAVFCTMGMFVYSFTASSWRQMLLRSYGWWPLPLLWLLLWGGGQ
;
A
#
# COMPACT_ATOMS: atom_id res chain seq x y z
N MET A 1 11.17 20.83 -1.87
CA MET A 1 9.78 20.32 -1.85
C MET A 1 9.51 19.30 -2.96
N LYS A 2 9.66 19.64 -4.25
CA LYS A 2 9.36 18.74 -5.40
C LYS A 2 9.98 17.33 -5.28
N LEU A 3 11.26 17.24 -4.91
CA LEU A 3 11.95 15.96 -4.72
C LEU A 3 11.31 15.10 -3.61
N VAL A 4 10.98 15.70 -2.47
CA VAL A 4 10.35 14.99 -1.35
C VAL A 4 8.98 14.47 -1.75
N SER A 5 8.21 15.26 -2.51
CA SER A 5 6.92 14.83 -3.04
C SER A 5 7.08 13.64 -3.98
N ALA A 6 8.07 13.66 -4.89
CA ALA A 6 8.35 12.52 -5.77
C ALA A 6 8.72 11.25 -4.99
N ILE A 7 9.60 11.37 -3.98
CA ILE A 7 9.99 10.25 -3.11
C ILE A 7 8.77 9.71 -2.34
N SER A 8 7.96 10.59 -1.77
CA SER A 8 6.73 10.22 -1.06
C SER A 8 5.75 9.49 -1.97
N ILE A 9 5.68 9.89 -3.26
CA ILE A 9 4.86 9.21 -4.23
C ILE A 9 5.32 7.77 -4.45
N ILE A 10 6.64 7.58 -4.66
CA ILE A 10 7.23 6.25 -4.83
C ILE A 10 6.93 5.37 -3.62
N GLY A 11 7.15 5.86 -2.40
CA GLY A 11 6.85 5.10 -1.18
C GLY A 11 5.39 4.68 -1.06
N THR A 12 4.46 5.58 -1.42
CA THR A 12 3.01 5.29 -1.36
C THR A 12 2.59 4.29 -2.44
N LEU A 13 3.17 4.38 -3.65
CA LEU A 13 2.94 3.41 -4.74
C LEU A 13 3.43 2.01 -4.36
N ILE A 14 4.63 1.89 -3.76
CA ILE A 14 5.14 0.62 -3.25
C ILE A 14 4.15 0.03 -2.25
N GLY A 15 3.66 0.83 -1.31
CA GLY A 15 2.65 0.37 -0.35
C GLY A 15 1.35 -0.08 -1.01
N GLY A 16 0.91 0.59 -2.08
CA GLY A 16 -0.23 0.15 -2.88
C GLY A 16 -0.04 -1.23 -3.50
N VAL A 17 1.15 -1.49 -4.08
CA VAL A 17 1.49 -2.82 -4.60
C VAL A 17 1.47 -3.87 -3.49
N VAL A 18 2.03 -3.57 -2.32
CA VAL A 18 2.00 -4.47 -1.16
C VAL A 18 0.55 -4.79 -0.74
N LEU A 19 -0.34 -3.79 -0.72
CA LEU A 19 -1.76 -4.02 -0.45
C LEU A 19 -2.43 -4.88 -1.51
N SER A 20 -2.16 -4.65 -2.80
CA SER A 20 -2.71 -5.49 -3.88
C SER A 20 -2.31 -6.95 -3.67
N LEU A 21 -1.04 -7.21 -3.36
CA LEU A 21 -0.54 -8.57 -3.10
C LEU A 21 -1.20 -9.20 -1.87
N LEU A 22 -1.40 -8.41 -0.81
CA LEU A 22 -2.09 -8.86 0.40
C LEU A 22 -3.55 -9.18 0.11
N PHE A 23 -4.28 -8.26 -0.52
CA PHE A 23 -5.69 -8.42 -0.82
C PHE A 23 -5.95 -9.58 -1.77
N VAL A 24 -5.12 -9.84 -2.78
CA VAL A 24 -5.28 -11.03 -3.63
C VAL A 24 -5.34 -12.31 -2.77
N ARG A 25 -4.56 -12.37 -1.67
CA ARG A 25 -4.52 -13.53 -0.78
C ARG A 25 -5.70 -13.61 0.18
N ILE A 26 -6.17 -12.48 0.72
CA ILE A 26 -7.18 -12.46 1.80
C ILE A 26 -8.60 -12.13 1.34
N TYR A 27 -8.78 -11.68 0.08
CA TYR A 27 -10.10 -11.29 -0.42
C TYR A 27 -11.04 -12.50 -0.47
N PRO A 28 -12.24 -12.41 0.16
CA PRO A 28 -13.15 -13.55 0.32
C PRO A 28 -13.93 -13.82 -0.97
N SER A 29 -13.31 -14.52 -1.92
CA SER A 29 -13.95 -14.96 -3.16
C SER A 29 -13.30 -16.25 -3.64
N ASP A 30 -14.10 -17.21 -4.11
CA ASP A 30 -13.60 -18.46 -4.70
C ASP A 30 -13.14 -18.27 -6.15
N ASP A 31 -13.71 -17.27 -6.85
CA ASP A 31 -13.29 -16.90 -8.20
C ASP A 31 -12.02 -16.02 -8.15
N LEU A 32 -10.97 -16.48 -8.86
CA LEU A 32 -9.69 -15.80 -8.98
C LEU A 32 -9.83 -14.40 -9.61
N LEU A 33 -10.72 -14.25 -10.59
CA LEU A 33 -10.89 -12.99 -11.29
C LEU A 33 -11.47 -11.91 -10.36
N ASN A 34 -12.49 -12.27 -9.58
CA ASN A 34 -13.07 -11.40 -8.56
C ASN A 34 -12.08 -11.04 -7.44
N ARG A 35 -11.23 -11.97 -7.01
CA ARG A 35 -10.14 -11.66 -6.05
C ARG A 35 -9.16 -10.65 -6.63
N LEU A 36 -8.78 -10.80 -7.90
CA LEU A 36 -7.85 -9.89 -8.56
C LEU A 36 -8.46 -8.49 -8.69
N TYR A 37 -9.72 -8.39 -9.14
CA TYR A 37 -10.43 -7.12 -9.20
C TYR A 37 -10.54 -6.47 -7.83
N GLY A 38 -11.02 -7.21 -6.83
CA GLY A 38 -11.14 -6.71 -5.45
C GLY A 38 -9.81 -6.20 -4.91
N ALA A 39 -8.74 -6.95 -5.12
CA ALA A 39 -7.41 -6.58 -4.68
C ALA A 39 -6.89 -5.29 -5.32
N VAL A 40 -7.03 -5.15 -6.64
CA VAL A 40 -6.56 -3.97 -7.36
C VAL A 40 -7.42 -2.74 -7.00
N PHE A 41 -8.74 -2.85 -7.04
CA PHE A 41 -9.63 -1.71 -6.75
C PHE A 41 -9.47 -1.22 -5.31
N LEU A 42 -9.45 -2.14 -4.34
CA LEU A 42 -9.31 -1.78 -2.94
C LEU A 42 -7.92 -1.18 -2.66
N ALA A 43 -6.85 -1.75 -3.23
CA ALA A 43 -5.51 -1.20 -3.10
C ALA A 43 -5.43 0.21 -3.69
N VAL A 44 -5.93 0.45 -4.91
CA VAL A 44 -5.96 1.78 -5.53
C VAL A 44 -6.70 2.79 -4.65
N PHE A 45 -7.86 2.41 -4.11
CA PHE A 45 -8.62 3.29 -3.21
C PHE A 45 -7.82 3.64 -1.94
N CYS A 46 -7.23 2.64 -1.27
CA CYS A 46 -6.38 2.87 -0.11
C CYS A 46 -5.15 3.72 -0.44
N THR A 47 -4.48 3.46 -1.55
CA THR A 47 -3.32 4.24 -2.02
C THR A 47 -3.69 5.69 -2.27
N MET A 48 -4.85 5.96 -2.88
CA MET A 48 -5.35 7.32 -3.09
C MET A 48 -5.60 8.06 -1.76
N GLY A 49 -6.21 7.37 -0.79
CA GLY A 49 -6.36 7.91 0.57
C GLY A 49 -5.01 8.22 1.23
N MET A 50 -4.04 7.32 1.09
CA MET A 50 -2.69 7.51 1.64
C MET A 50 -1.90 8.63 0.96
N PHE A 51 -2.13 8.88 -0.33
CA PHE A 51 -1.59 10.05 -1.00
C PHE A 51 -2.13 11.33 -0.36
N VAL A 52 -3.45 11.49 -0.28
CA VAL A 52 -4.08 12.68 0.32
C VAL A 52 -3.59 12.87 1.76
N TYR A 53 -3.55 11.80 2.55
CA TYR A 53 -3.04 11.83 3.92
C TYR A 53 -1.55 12.25 4.01
N SER A 54 -0.70 11.78 3.10
CA SER A 54 0.71 12.14 3.08
C SER A 54 0.92 13.61 2.66
N PHE A 55 0.18 14.08 1.66
CA PHE A 55 0.30 15.46 1.15
C PHE A 55 -0.30 16.53 2.07
N THR A 56 -1.14 16.15 3.04
CA THR A 56 -1.62 17.05 4.11
C THR A 56 -0.64 17.21 5.27
N ALA A 57 0.57 16.64 5.19
CA ALA A 57 1.58 16.76 6.23
C ALA A 57 2.14 18.21 6.33
N SER A 58 2.40 18.66 7.56
CA SER A 58 2.94 20.01 7.81
C SER A 58 4.46 20.10 7.59
N SER A 59 5.15 18.96 7.55
CA SER A 59 6.60 18.89 7.38
C SER A 59 7.02 17.75 6.46
N TRP A 60 8.17 17.91 5.81
CA TRP A 60 8.73 16.90 4.90
C TRP A 60 9.01 15.55 5.59
N ARG A 61 9.42 15.58 6.87
CA ARG A 61 9.68 14.36 7.66
C ARG A 61 8.39 13.57 7.87
N GLN A 62 7.33 14.27 8.24
CA GLN A 62 6.02 13.65 8.44
C GLN A 62 5.46 13.09 7.13
N MET A 63 5.62 13.80 6.01
CA MET A 63 5.23 13.33 4.69
C MET A 63 5.90 11.98 4.34
N LEU A 64 7.21 11.88 4.55
CA LEU A 64 7.95 10.64 4.32
C LEU A 64 7.52 9.53 5.27
N LEU A 65 7.36 9.83 6.57
CA LEU A 65 6.90 8.83 7.54
C LEU A 65 5.50 8.30 7.18
N ARG A 66 4.58 9.15 6.75
CA ARG A 66 3.24 8.74 6.31
C ARG A 66 3.26 7.93 5.03
N SER A 67 4.21 8.18 4.14
CA SER A 67 4.33 7.46 2.87
C SER A 67 4.99 6.08 3.04
N TYR A 68 5.95 5.96 3.97
CA TYR A 68 6.79 4.76 4.13
C TYR A 68 6.50 3.95 5.39
N GLY A 69 5.92 4.53 6.43
CA GLY A 69 5.84 3.90 7.74
C GLY A 69 4.82 2.78 7.86
N TRP A 70 3.84 2.72 6.96
CA TRP A 70 2.67 1.86 7.11
C TRP A 70 2.79 0.52 6.37
N TRP A 71 3.37 0.50 5.17
CA TRP A 71 3.42 -0.69 4.32
C TRP A 71 4.47 -1.75 4.68
N PRO A 72 5.56 -1.47 5.44
CA PRO A 72 6.49 -2.51 5.85
C PRO A 72 5.85 -3.61 6.70
N LEU A 73 4.83 -3.27 7.49
CA LEU A 73 4.12 -4.25 8.33
C LEU A 73 3.25 -5.22 7.49
N PRO A 74 2.39 -4.76 6.56
CA PRO A 74 1.75 -5.62 5.56
C PRO A 74 2.73 -6.47 4.73
N LEU A 75 3.88 -5.91 4.37
CA LEU A 75 4.91 -6.66 3.65
C LEU A 75 5.50 -7.78 4.51
N LEU A 76 5.81 -7.49 5.78
CA LEU A 76 6.29 -8.49 6.73
C LEU A 76 5.25 -9.62 6.90
N TRP A 77 3.97 -9.25 6.99
CA TRP A 77 2.88 -10.23 7.02
C TRP A 77 2.87 -11.14 5.78
N LEU A 78 2.98 -10.55 4.58
CA LEU A 78 3.07 -11.30 3.32
C LEU A 78 4.23 -12.29 3.27
N LEU A 79 5.38 -11.89 3.81
CA LEU A 79 6.61 -12.69 3.83
C LEU A 79 6.53 -13.83 4.86
N LEU A 80 6.05 -13.54 6.08
CA LEU A 80 5.99 -14.52 7.16
C LEU A 80 4.85 -15.52 6.98
N TRP A 81 3.70 -15.08 6.45
CA TRP A 81 2.57 -15.96 6.15
C TRP A 81 2.90 -16.94 5.02
N GLY A 82 3.81 -16.58 4.10
CA GLY A 82 4.21 -17.41 2.96
C GLY A 82 5.14 -18.58 3.29
N GLY A 83 5.61 -18.74 4.54
CA GLY A 83 6.52 -19.82 4.95
C GLY A 83 5.86 -21.15 5.34
N GLY A 84 4.56 -21.31 5.08
CA GLY A 84 3.76 -22.47 5.49
C GLY A 84 2.92 -23.07 4.36
N GLN A 85 3.52 -23.27 3.19
CA GLN A 85 3.01 -24.18 2.16
C GLN A 85 4.10 -25.17 1.77
#